data_AF-A0A2G8LB07-F1
#
_entry.id   AF-A0A2G8LB07-F1
#
_cell.length_a   1.000
_cell.length_b   1.000
_cell.length_c   1.000
_cell.angle_alpha   90.00
_cell.angle_beta   90.00
_cell.angle_gamma   90.00
#
_symmetry.space_group_name_H-M   'P 1'
#
loop_
_entity.id
_entity.type
_entity.pdbx_description
1 polymer ?
#
loop_
_entity_poly.entity_id
_entity_poly.type
_entity_poly.pdbx_seq_one_letter_code
_entity_poly.pdbx_strand_id
1 'polypeptide(L)'
;MTFVGVKPFDSENGSPQYQCHISESDTIAANADVESFRTVWTRNDANENVDPLPPEWIGTATYKHWKVTLNNNGNNDAFGVFGCEASLDGMINTSISGIFMRSDADIVPSDELVSLTVNTGDTGVSIGMKSTGSKNVADFRWLKDNVRNNGISRQDTWVISGPVEVDDAGVYECHIQGQRSDAKQGLKLLIVRGS
;
A
#
# COMPACT_ATOMS: atom_id res chain seq x y z
N MET A 1 14.67 -7.57 -3.28
CA MET A 1 13.55 -8.19 -2.53
C MET A 1 12.28 -8.08 -3.37
N THR A 2 11.38 -9.06 -3.26
CA THR A 2 10.10 -9.13 -3.99
C THR A 2 8.95 -9.28 -3.01
N PHE A 3 7.83 -8.60 -3.29
CA PHE A 3 6.59 -8.67 -2.53
C PHE A 3 5.53 -9.42 -3.33
N VAL A 4 4.85 -10.38 -2.70
CA VAL A 4 3.77 -11.14 -3.33
C VAL A 4 2.55 -11.15 -2.39
N GLY A 5 1.56 -10.33 -2.70
CA GLY A 5 0.27 -10.36 -2.01
C GLY A 5 -0.57 -11.57 -2.46
N VAL A 6 -1.15 -12.30 -1.51
CA VAL A 6 -2.11 -13.37 -1.79
C VAL A 6 -3.51 -12.79 -1.71
N LYS A 7 -4.21 -12.76 -2.86
CA LYS A 7 -5.51 -12.10 -3.01
C LYS A 7 -5.52 -10.65 -2.48
N PRO A 8 -4.61 -9.79 -2.97
CA PRO A 8 -4.48 -8.42 -2.46
C PRO A 8 -5.73 -7.56 -2.68
N PHE A 9 -6.66 -7.99 -3.53
CA PHE A 9 -7.92 -7.30 -3.79
C PHE A 9 -9.12 -7.94 -3.11
N ASP A 10 -8.91 -8.84 -2.15
CA ASP A 10 -9.99 -9.41 -1.32
C ASP A 10 -9.68 -9.22 0.18
N SER A 11 -9.19 -8.03 0.57
CA SER A 11 -8.71 -7.75 1.93
C SER A 11 -9.77 -7.93 3.02
N GLU A 12 -11.06 -7.86 2.69
CA GLU A 12 -12.18 -8.09 3.60
C GLU A 12 -12.32 -9.56 4.05
N ASN A 13 -11.58 -10.50 3.45
CA ASN A 13 -11.57 -11.89 3.88
C ASN A 13 -10.79 -12.10 5.18
N GLY A 14 -11.00 -13.25 5.84
CA GLY A 14 -10.45 -13.51 7.19
C GLY A 14 -8.96 -13.86 7.25
N SER A 15 -8.29 -14.14 6.12
CA SER A 15 -6.88 -14.58 6.14
C SER A 15 -6.02 -14.08 4.95
N PRO A 16 -6.05 -12.78 4.61
CA PRO A 16 -5.09 -12.20 3.67
C PRO A 16 -3.66 -12.34 4.20
N GLN A 17 -2.73 -12.49 3.28
CA GLN A 17 -1.31 -12.66 3.60
C GLN A 17 -0.45 -12.16 2.45
N TYR A 18 0.80 -11.84 2.74
CA TYR A 18 1.81 -11.57 1.71
C TYR A 18 3.10 -12.31 2.01
N GLN A 19 3.94 -12.39 0.98
CA GLN A 19 5.24 -13.04 1.02
C GLN A 19 6.32 -12.03 0.65
N CYS A 20 7.43 -12.11 1.36
CA CYS A 20 8.63 -11.34 1.11
C CYS A 20 9.76 -12.30 0.73
N HIS A 21 10.28 -12.13 -0.48
CA HIS A 21 11.35 -12.94 -1.03
C HIS A 21 12.62 -12.10 -1.10
N ILE A 22 13.64 -12.47 -0.34
CA ILE A 22 14.93 -11.80 -0.36
C ILE A 22 15.68 -12.27 -1.61
N SER A 23 16.29 -11.33 -2.33
CA SER A 23 16.99 -11.59 -3.60
C SER A 23 18.39 -12.19 -3.36
N GLU A 24 18.47 -13.19 -2.50
CA GLU A 24 19.68 -13.85 -2.03
C GLU A 24 19.50 -15.37 -2.04
N SER A 25 20.57 -16.13 -1.81
CA SER A 25 20.45 -17.58 -1.62
C SER A 25 19.59 -17.91 -0.40
N ASP A 26 18.85 -19.02 -0.43
CA ASP A 26 17.98 -19.47 0.68
C ASP A 26 18.67 -19.46 2.06
N THR A 27 19.94 -19.85 2.11
CA THR A 27 20.72 -19.90 3.35
C THR A 27 20.97 -18.50 3.91
N ILE A 28 21.19 -17.51 3.04
CA ILE A 28 21.36 -16.11 3.43
C ILE A 28 20.00 -15.52 3.80
N ALA A 29 18.98 -15.74 2.98
CA ALA A 29 17.63 -15.24 3.20
C ALA A 29 17.00 -15.72 4.52
N ALA A 30 17.28 -16.96 4.94
CA ALA A 30 16.82 -17.52 6.21
C ALA A 30 17.45 -16.87 7.45
N ASN A 31 18.63 -16.27 7.30
CA ASN A 31 19.38 -15.61 8.38
C ASN A 31 19.22 -14.08 8.36
N ALA A 32 18.42 -13.55 7.42
CA ALA A 32 18.09 -12.13 7.40
C ALA A 32 17.19 -11.79 8.59
N ASP A 33 17.39 -10.59 9.15
CA ASP A 33 16.42 -10.00 10.05
C ASP A 33 15.32 -9.35 9.20
N VAL A 34 14.07 -9.76 9.39
CA VAL A 34 12.94 -9.30 8.56
C VAL A 34 11.82 -8.81 9.44
N GLU A 35 11.47 -7.55 9.26
CA GLU A 35 10.35 -6.90 9.91
C GLU A 35 9.22 -6.64 8.93
N SER A 36 7.98 -6.75 9.40
CA SER A 36 6.79 -6.33 8.65
C SER A 36 6.31 -4.97 9.16
N PHE A 37 5.77 -4.15 8.26
CA PHE A 37 5.23 -2.84 8.65
C PHE A 37 3.97 -2.47 7.85
N ARG A 38 3.21 -1.53 8.40
CA ARG A 38 2.19 -0.76 7.67
C ARG A 38 2.78 0.59 7.26
N THR A 39 2.69 0.94 5.98
CA THR A 39 3.30 2.19 5.46
C THR A 39 2.56 3.44 5.96
N VAL A 40 1.24 3.37 6.06
CA VAL A 40 0.40 4.52 6.41
C VAL A 40 -0.88 4.06 7.10
N TRP A 41 -1.39 4.88 8.00
CA TRP A 41 -2.72 4.72 8.59
C TRP A 41 -3.79 5.16 7.58
N THR A 42 -4.59 4.20 7.13
CA THR A 42 -5.62 4.40 6.10
C THR A 42 -7.01 4.58 6.69
N ARG A 43 -7.16 4.52 8.02
CA ARG A 43 -8.43 4.70 8.72
C ARG A 43 -8.35 5.76 9.82
N ASN A 44 -9.51 6.24 10.24
CA ASN A 44 -9.67 7.33 11.21
C ASN A 44 -10.53 6.90 12.42
N ASP A 45 -10.55 5.61 12.75
CA ASP A 45 -11.15 5.11 13.99
C ASP A 45 -10.27 5.46 15.19
N ALA A 46 -10.89 5.51 16.38
CA ALA A 46 -10.23 5.80 17.65
C ALA A 46 -9.24 4.69 18.08
N ASN A 47 -9.24 3.56 17.37
CA ASN A 47 -8.31 2.46 17.57
C ASN A 47 -7.34 2.44 16.37
N GLU A 48 -6.04 2.33 16.67
CA GLU A 48 -4.97 2.30 15.68
C GLU A 48 -5.18 1.17 14.67
N ASN A 49 -4.90 1.44 13.39
CA ASN A 49 -4.75 0.38 12.41
C ASN A 49 -3.64 -0.57 12.89
N VAL A 50 -3.98 -1.82 13.18
CA VAL A 50 -3.01 -2.77 13.76
C VAL A 50 -1.89 -3.03 12.75
N ASP A 51 -0.65 -3.01 13.23
CA ASP A 51 0.50 -3.42 12.43
C ASP A 51 0.42 -4.91 12.06
N PRO A 52 1.00 -5.32 10.92
CA PRO A 52 1.04 -6.73 10.54
C PRO A 52 1.75 -7.59 11.60
N LEU A 53 1.39 -8.87 11.66
CA LEU A 53 2.10 -9.84 12.50
C LEU A 53 3.56 -9.99 12.05
N PRO A 54 4.48 -10.32 12.98
CA PRO A 54 5.87 -10.58 12.63
C PRO A 54 6.02 -11.59 11.48
N PRO A 55 6.98 -11.39 10.56
CA PRO A 55 7.25 -12.33 9.48
C PRO A 55 7.65 -13.73 9.99
N GLU A 56 7.11 -14.76 9.35
CA GLU A 56 7.42 -16.17 9.61
C GLU A 56 8.23 -16.76 8.44
N TRP A 57 9.40 -17.34 8.72
CA TRP A 57 10.19 -18.01 7.70
C TRP A 57 9.58 -19.36 7.26
N ILE A 58 9.26 -19.50 5.98
CA ILE A 58 8.70 -20.71 5.39
C ILE A 58 9.78 -21.44 4.58
N GLY A 59 10.53 -22.31 5.27
CA GLY A 59 11.63 -23.07 4.67
C GLY A 59 11.24 -24.34 3.91
N THR A 60 9.98 -24.77 3.99
CA THR A 60 9.47 -26.02 3.37
C THR A 60 8.82 -25.82 2.00
N ALA A 61 8.58 -24.56 1.60
CA ALA A 61 8.02 -24.23 0.31
C ALA A 61 9.05 -24.40 -0.83
N THR A 62 8.57 -24.63 -2.05
CA THR A 62 9.43 -24.67 -3.26
C THR A 62 10.23 -23.39 -3.44
N TYR A 63 9.62 -22.25 -3.16
CA TYR A 63 10.28 -20.95 -3.07
C TYR A 63 10.20 -20.51 -1.62
N LYS A 64 11.33 -20.55 -0.91
CA LYS A 64 11.38 -20.17 0.51
C LYS A 64 11.21 -18.67 0.64
N HIS A 65 10.45 -18.26 1.64
CA HIS A 65 10.03 -16.87 1.80
C HIS A 65 9.69 -16.55 3.24
N TRP A 66 9.66 -15.27 3.55
CA TRP A 66 9.06 -14.74 4.75
C TRP A 66 7.57 -14.51 4.49
N LYS A 67 6.71 -15.11 5.29
CA LYS A 67 5.26 -14.98 5.20
C LYS A 67 4.79 -14.00 6.27
N VAL A 68 3.88 -13.10 5.90
CA VAL A 68 3.21 -12.21 6.84
C VAL A 68 1.70 -12.40 6.72
N THR A 69 1.05 -12.72 7.83
CA THR A 69 -0.41 -12.84 7.91
C THR A 69 -1.01 -11.51 8.36
N LEU A 70 -1.99 -11.03 7.60
CA LEU A 70 -2.78 -9.86 7.93
C LEU A 70 -4.05 -10.32 8.66
N ASN A 71 -4.18 -9.91 9.91
CA ASN A 71 -5.40 -10.17 10.68
C ASN A 71 -6.46 -9.20 10.24
N ASN A 72 -7.61 -9.69 9.76
CA ASN A 72 -8.69 -8.81 9.32
C ASN A 72 -9.78 -8.58 10.40
N ASN A 73 -9.78 -9.35 11.50
CA ASN A 73 -10.53 -9.20 12.76
C ASN A 73 -11.97 -8.61 12.72
N GLY A 74 -12.65 -8.64 11.57
CA GLY A 74 -13.90 -7.90 11.35
C GLY A 74 -13.75 -6.37 11.25
N ASN A 75 -12.54 -5.83 11.37
CA ASN A 75 -12.27 -4.40 11.43
C ASN A 75 -11.58 -3.86 10.17
N ASN A 76 -11.55 -4.60 9.05
CA ASN A 76 -10.79 -4.23 7.84
C ASN A 76 -9.32 -3.90 8.10
N ASP A 77 -8.71 -4.51 9.11
CA ASP A 77 -7.30 -4.29 9.46
C ASP A 77 -6.37 -4.76 8.35
N ALA A 78 -6.82 -5.64 7.46
CA ALA A 78 -6.03 -6.06 6.29
C ALA A 78 -6.11 -5.08 5.11
N PHE A 79 -6.91 -4.01 5.18
CA PHE A 79 -6.91 -2.96 4.18
C PHE A 79 -5.74 -1.98 4.42
N GLY A 80 -4.99 -1.66 3.38
CA GLY A 80 -3.90 -0.68 3.48
C GLY A 80 -2.68 -0.99 2.62
N VAL A 81 -1.56 -0.37 2.98
CA VAL A 81 -0.26 -0.58 2.35
C VAL A 81 0.68 -1.20 3.37
N PHE A 82 1.25 -2.34 3.02
CA PHE A 82 2.07 -3.17 3.90
C PHE A 82 3.39 -3.50 3.26
N GLY A 83 4.40 -3.79 4.05
CA GLY A 83 5.72 -4.09 3.54
C GLY A 83 6.53 -5.02 4.42
N CYS A 84 7.70 -5.38 3.89
CA CYS A 84 8.79 -5.94 4.67
C CYS A 84 10.02 -5.07 4.53
N GLU A 85 10.77 -4.95 5.61
CA GLU A 85 12.15 -4.50 5.60
C GLU A 85 13.03 -5.70 5.95
N ALA A 86 14.08 -5.92 5.15
CA ALA A 86 15.07 -6.95 5.40
C ALA A 86 16.43 -6.29 5.67
N SER A 87 17.05 -6.66 6.78
CA SER A 87 18.41 -6.30 7.15
C SER A 87 19.30 -7.55 7.12
N LEU A 88 20.47 -7.39 6.49
CA LEU A 88 21.50 -8.40 6.41
C LEU A 88 22.82 -7.72 6.78
N ASP A 89 23.63 -8.38 7.62
CA ASP A 89 24.90 -7.80 8.07
C ASP A 89 25.79 -7.44 6.87
N GLY A 90 26.28 -6.20 6.86
CA GLY A 90 27.07 -5.63 5.77
C GLY A 90 26.28 -5.24 4.50
N MET A 91 24.95 -5.35 4.49
CA MET A 91 24.09 -4.89 3.39
C MET A 91 23.21 -3.70 3.78
N ILE A 92 22.80 -2.95 2.76
CA ILE A 92 21.83 -1.86 2.93
C ILE A 92 20.45 -2.50 3.19
N ASN A 93 19.74 -2.01 4.21
CA ASN A 93 18.36 -2.41 4.45
C ASN A 93 17.54 -2.22 3.16
N THR A 94 16.84 -3.27 2.77
CA THR A 94 15.94 -3.21 1.62
C THR A 94 14.52 -3.25 2.14
N SER A 95 13.68 -2.33 1.68
CA SER A 95 12.24 -2.31 1.98
C SER A 95 11.43 -2.50 0.72
N ILE A 96 10.28 -3.17 0.81
CA ILE A 96 9.30 -3.24 -0.28
C ILE A 96 7.90 -3.11 0.30
N SER A 97 6.97 -2.54 -0.48
CA SER A 97 5.58 -2.38 -0.08
C SER A 97 4.62 -2.80 -1.17
N GLY A 98 3.42 -3.22 -0.77
CA GLY A 98 2.32 -3.57 -1.64
C GLY A 98 0.98 -3.19 -1.03
N ILE A 99 -0.03 -3.08 -1.91
CA ILE A 99 -1.37 -2.62 -1.55
C ILE A 99 -2.30 -3.81 -1.36
N PHE A 100 -3.12 -3.72 -0.31
CA PHE A 100 -4.29 -4.56 -0.09
C PHE A 100 -5.56 -3.69 -0.09
N MET A 101 -6.48 -4.00 -0.99
CA MET A 101 -7.78 -3.33 -1.14
C MET A 101 -8.92 -4.34 -1.04
N ARG A 102 -10.14 -3.85 -0.83
CA ARG A 102 -11.34 -4.67 -0.82
C ARG A 102 -11.80 -5.02 -2.23
N SER A 103 -12.45 -6.16 -2.40
CA SER A 103 -13.02 -6.57 -3.70
C SER A 103 -14.22 -5.71 -4.08
N ASP A 104 -14.92 -5.19 -3.06
CA ASP A 104 -16.08 -4.32 -3.15
C ASP A 104 -15.75 -2.86 -2.81
N ALA A 105 -14.51 -2.43 -3.10
CA ALA A 105 -14.08 -1.03 -2.96
C ALA A 105 -14.98 -0.11 -3.79
N ASP A 106 -15.32 1.06 -3.23
CA ASP A 106 -16.15 2.08 -3.87
C ASP A 106 -15.33 2.93 -4.86
N ILE A 107 -14.01 3.00 -4.65
CA ILE A 107 -13.07 3.77 -5.46
C ILE A 107 -11.86 2.88 -5.78
N VAL A 108 -11.38 2.94 -7.02
CA VAL A 108 -10.17 2.24 -7.48
C VAL A 108 -9.30 3.16 -8.34
N PRO A 109 -7.99 2.87 -8.51
CA PRO A 109 -7.16 3.56 -9.50
C PRO A 109 -7.80 3.56 -10.89
N SER A 110 -7.84 4.72 -11.55
CA SER A 110 -8.52 4.88 -12.85
C SER A 110 -7.89 4.01 -13.95
N ASP A 111 -6.57 3.84 -13.89
CA ASP A 111 -5.75 3.03 -14.78
C ASP A 111 -5.57 1.58 -14.30
N GLU A 112 -6.25 1.19 -13.22
CA GLU A 112 -6.23 -0.16 -12.65
C GLU A 112 -4.85 -0.61 -12.15
N LEU A 113 -3.91 0.34 -12.01
CA LEU A 113 -2.57 0.12 -11.46
C LEU A 113 -2.50 0.66 -10.02
N VAL A 114 -2.08 -0.21 -9.10
CA VAL A 114 -1.91 0.12 -7.67
C VAL A 114 -0.63 0.88 -7.37
N SER A 115 0.31 0.93 -8.31
CA SER A 115 1.55 1.67 -8.17
C SER A 115 1.90 2.42 -9.45
N LEU A 116 2.49 3.60 -9.30
CA LEU A 116 3.07 4.37 -10.39
C LEU A 116 4.53 4.63 -10.04
N THR A 117 5.43 4.31 -10.96
CA THR A 117 6.86 4.61 -10.81
C THR A 117 7.27 5.69 -11.80
N VAL A 118 7.89 6.74 -11.27
CA VAL A 118 8.37 7.91 -12.01
C VAL A 118 9.79 8.25 -11.57
N ASN A 119 10.47 9.11 -12.33
CA ASN A 119 11.77 9.66 -11.95
C ASN A 119 11.62 11.08 -11.43
N THR A 120 12.56 11.50 -10.60
CA THR A 120 12.69 12.90 -10.19
C THR A 120 12.81 13.78 -11.45
N GLY A 121 12.03 14.86 -11.52
CA GLY A 121 11.98 15.76 -12.67
C GLY A 121 10.94 15.43 -13.73
N ASP A 122 10.28 14.27 -13.67
CA ASP A 122 9.15 13.96 -14.57
C ASP A 122 8.03 14.99 -14.38
N THR A 123 7.38 15.39 -15.47
CA THR A 123 6.30 16.40 -15.45
C THR A 123 4.98 15.81 -15.96
N GLY A 124 3.85 16.40 -15.56
CA GLY A 124 2.52 15.94 -15.99
C GLY A 124 2.07 14.66 -15.31
N VAL A 125 2.68 14.33 -14.17
CA VAL A 125 2.34 13.14 -13.38
C VAL A 125 1.03 13.40 -12.63
N SER A 126 0.12 12.43 -12.72
CA SER A 126 -1.17 12.50 -12.06
C SER A 126 -1.62 11.13 -11.55
N ILE A 127 -2.43 11.16 -10.51
CA ILE A 127 -2.95 9.99 -9.81
C ILE A 127 -4.46 10.06 -9.91
N GLY A 128 -5.02 9.33 -10.87
CA GLY A 128 -6.46 9.25 -11.13
C GLY A 128 -7.11 8.12 -10.34
N MET A 129 -8.32 8.39 -9.82
CA MET A 129 -9.20 7.45 -9.15
C MET A 129 -10.60 7.51 -9.76
N LYS A 130 -11.29 6.37 -9.85
CA LYS A 130 -12.66 6.27 -10.36
C LYS A 130 -13.56 5.55 -9.38
N SER A 131 -14.83 5.93 -9.35
CA SER A 131 -15.87 5.19 -8.63
C SER A 131 -16.14 3.86 -9.35
N THR A 132 -16.24 2.77 -8.60
CA THR A 132 -16.66 1.45 -9.12
C THR A 132 -18.19 1.33 -9.24
N GLY A 133 -18.92 2.20 -8.55
CA GLY A 133 -20.38 2.28 -8.57
C GLY A 133 -20.90 3.68 -8.92
N SER A 134 -22.04 4.05 -8.36
CA SER A 134 -22.71 5.33 -8.60
C SER A 134 -22.26 6.48 -7.68
N LYS A 135 -21.11 6.35 -7.01
CA LYS A 135 -20.62 7.39 -6.11
C LYS A 135 -20.21 8.63 -6.91
N ASN A 136 -20.53 9.81 -6.39
CA ASN A 136 -20.25 11.07 -7.05
C ASN A 136 -18.83 11.55 -6.72
N VAL A 137 -18.10 12.04 -7.73
CA VAL A 137 -16.78 12.68 -7.55
C VAL A 137 -16.87 13.87 -6.58
N ALA A 138 -18.02 14.54 -6.47
CA ALA A 138 -18.26 15.59 -5.47
C ALA A 138 -18.02 15.13 -4.01
N ASP A 139 -18.06 13.83 -3.75
CA ASP A 139 -17.82 13.24 -2.43
C ASP A 139 -16.38 12.78 -2.22
N PHE A 140 -15.52 12.85 -3.24
CA PHE A 140 -14.13 12.39 -3.17
C PHE A 140 -13.30 13.28 -2.25
N ARG A 141 -12.56 12.67 -1.33
CA ARG A 141 -11.66 13.33 -0.38
C ARG A 141 -10.32 12.65 -0.45
N TRP A 142 -9.27 13.46 -0.52
CA TRP A 142 -7.92 12.97 -0.78
C TRP A 142 -7.01 13.12 0.43
N LEU A 143 -6.12 12.14 0.59
CA LEU A 143 -4.98 12.21 1.48
C LEU A 143 -3.74 11.73 0.77
N LYS A 144 -2.61 12.23 1.24
CA LYS A 144 -1.30 11.65 0.97
C LYS A 144 -0.66 11.34 2.31
N ASP A 145 -0.22 10.11 2.52
CA ASP A 145 0.43 9.65 3.75
C ASP A 145 -0.38 10.02 5.02
N ASN A 146 -1.69 9.78 4.98
CA ASN A 146 -2.66 10.13 6.03
C ASN A 146 -2.84 11.65 6.29
N VAL A 147 -2.23 12.50 5.46
CA VAL A 147 -2.40 13.96 5.51
C VAL A 147 -3.46 14.40 4.51
N ARG A 148 -4.55 14.99 5.01
CA ARG A 148 -5.68 15.45 4.19
C ARG A 148 -5.30 16.63 3.31
N ASN A 149 -5.65 16.56 2.03
CA ASN A 149 -5.56 17.69 1.11
C ASN A 149 -6.97 18.20 0.72
N ASN A 150 -7.36 19.32 1.32
CA ASN A 150 -8.65 19.94 1.06
C ASN A 150 -8.70 20.66 -0.31
N GLY A 151 -7.56 21.07 -0.85
CA GLY A 151 -7.48 21.84 -2.10
C GLY A 151 -7.90 21.06 -3.34
N ILE A 152 -7.80 19.74 -3.30
CA ILE A 152 -8.18 18.83 -4.40
C ILE A 152 -9.40 17.98 -4.06
N SER A 153 -10.09 18.26 -2.95
CA SER A 153 -11.36 17.58 -2.66
C SER A 153 -12.34 17.82 -3.81
N ARG A 154 -13.23 16.84 -4.04
CA ARG A 154 -14.21 16.87 -5.14
C ARG A 154 -13.60 16.75 -6.54
N GLN A 155 -12.37 16.24 -6.63
CA GLN A 155 -11.69 15.91 -7.89
C GLN A 155 -11.45 14.40 -7.95
N ASP A 156 -11.41 13.86 -9.16
CA ASP A 156 -11.10 12.44 -9.42
C ASP A 156 -9.59 12.20 -9.61
N THR A 157 -8.79 13.27 -9.66
CA THR A 157 -7.37 13.21 -10.01
C THR A 157 -6.55 14.12 -9.10
N TRP A 158 -5.49 13.57 -8.51
CA TRP A 158 -4.43 14.35 -7.87
C TRP A 158 -3.33 14.64 -8.90
N VAL A 159 -3.14 15.92 -9.25
CA VAL A 159 -2.06 16.34 -10.17
C VAL A 159 -0.86 16.80 -9.36
N ILE A 160 0.32 16.25 -9.68
CA ILE A 160 1.58 16.73 -9.11
C ILE A 160 1.96 18.01 -9.85
N SER A 161 2.12 19.10 -9.08
CA SER A 161 2.35 20.42 -9.64
C SER A 161 3.84 20.63 -9.91
N GLY A 162 4.20 20.73 -11.18
CA GLY A 162 5.61 20.92 -11.59
C GLY A 162 6.36 19.59 -11.78
N PRO A 163 7.69 19.64 -11.80
CA PRO A 163 8.53 18.45 -11.83
C PRO A 163 8.39 17.66 -10.53
N VAL A 164 8.30 16.33 -10.63
CA VAL A 164 8.20 15.43 -9.48
C VAL A 164 9.45 15.52 -8.61
N GLU A 165 9.25 15.59 -7.30
CA GLU A 165 10.29 15.53 -6.29
C GLU A 165 10.23 14.21 -5.49
N VAL A 166 11.31 13.84 -4.80
CA VAL A 166 11.33 12.64 -3.94
C VAL A 166 10.24 12.72 -2.87
N ASP A 167 9.99 13.92 -2.36
CA ASP A 167 8.95 14.19 -1.37
C ASP A 167 7.55 13.96 -1.92
N ASP A 168 7.32 13.85 -3.24
CA ASP A 168 6.02 13.46 -3.80
C ASP A 168 5.72 11.97 -3.62
N ALA A 169 6.74 11.12 -3.45
CA ALA A 169 6.53 9.70 -3.19
C ALA A 169 5.62 9.48 -1.96
N GLY A 170 4.90 8.36 -1.96
CA GLY A 170 4.03 8.01 -0.84
C GLY A 170 2.73 7.33 -1.28
N VAL A 171 1.83 7.19 -0.31
CA VAL A 171 0.52 6.55 -0.50
C VAL A 171 -0.53 7.64 -0.69
N TYR A 172 -1.17 7.60 -1.86
CA TYR A 172 -2.28 8.45 -2.19
C TYR A 172 -3.60 7.70 -1.97
N GLU A 173 -4.48 8.29 -1.16
CA GLU A 173 -5.75 7.73 -0.76
C GLU A 173 -6.89 8.63 -1.24
N CYS A 174 -7.91 8.04 -1.85
CA CYS A 174 -9.16 8.73 -2.19
C CYS A 174 -10.36 7.98 -1.60
N HIS A 175 -11.10 8.64 -0.70
CA HIS A 175 -12.27 8.07 -0.03
C HIS A 175 -13.53 8.90 -0.28
N ILE A 176 -14.69 8.28 -0.09
CA ILE A 176 -15.99 8.98 -0.06
C ILE A 176 -16.15 9.70 1.27
N GLN A 177 -16.60 10.96 1.24
CA GLN A 177 -16.84 11.75 2.45
C GLN A 177 -17.69 10.96 3.46
N GLY A 178 -17.18 10.84 4.69
CA GLY A 178 -17.86 10.16 5.79
C GLY A 178 -17.78 8.63 5.76
N GLN A 179 -17.10 8.03 4.77
CA GLN A 179 -17.02 6.57 4.57
C GLN A 179 -15.58 6.03 4.65
N ARG A 180 -14.61 6.82 5.13
CA ARG A 180 -13.20 6.40 5.24
C ARG A 180 -13.01 5.16 6.14
N SER A 181 -13.84 5.01 7.16
CA SER A 181 -13.83 3.86 8.08
C SER A 181 -14.24 2.54 7.43
N ASP A 182 -14.92 2.58 6.29
CA ASP A 182 -15.45 1.38 5.63
C ASP A 182 -14.36 0.60 4.90
N ALA A 183 -13.15 1.17 4.79
CA ALA A 183 -12.01 0.59 4.09
C ALA A 183 -12.28 0.32 2.59
N LYS A 184 -13.15 1.12 1.98
CA LYS A 184 -13.57 1.03 0.57
C LYS A 184 -12.95 2.11 -0.32
N GLN A 185 -11.96 2.82 0.21
CA GLN A 185 -11.22 3.86 -0.48
C GLN A 185 -10.22 3.30 -1.49
N GLY A 186 -9.90 4.10 -2.52
CA GLY A 186 -8.87 3.78 -3.48
C GLY A 186 -7.49 4.13 -2.92
N LEU A 187 -6.52 3.24 -3.10
CA LEU A 187 -5.13 3.44 -2.72
C LEU A 187 -4.22 3.34 -3.95
N LYS A 188 -3.22 4.22 -4.04
CA LYS A 188 -2.18 4.16 -5.07
C LYS A 188 -0.83 4.58 -4.48
N LEU A 189 0.19 3.78 -4.73
CA LEU A 189 1.56 4.03 -4.30
C LEU A 189 2.33 4.77 -5.39
N LEU A 190 2.80 5.98 -5.11
CA LEU A 190 3.75 6.67 -5.97
C LEU A 190 5.18 6.35 -5.53
N ILE A 191 5.97 5.81 -6.44
CA ILE A 191 7.38 5.52 -6.25
C ILE A 191 8.16 6.51 -7.10
N VAL A 192 8.94 7.37 -6.46
CA VAL A 192 9.83 8.32 -7.14
C VAL A 192 11.26 7.78 -7.07
N ARG A 193 11.88 7.58 -8.23
CA ARG A 193 13.29 7.21 -8.31
C ARG A 193 14.14 8.48 -8.25
N GLY A 194 14.99 8.54 -7.22
CA GLY A 194 16.06 9.53 -7.13
C GLY A 194 17.13 9.24 -8.18
N SER A 195 17.75 10.30 -8.69
CA SER A 195 18.99 10.24 -9.46
C SER A 195 20.21 10.11 -8.55
#